data_AF-A0A2D6PAM0-F1
#
_entry.id   AF-A0A2D6PAM0-F1
#
_cell.length_a   1.000
_cell.length_b   1.000
_cell.length_c   1.000
_cell.angle_alpha   90.00
_cell.angle_beta   90.00
_cell.angle_gamma   90.00
#
_symmetry.space_group_name_H-M   'P 1'
#
loop_
_entity.id
_entity.type
_entity.pdbx_description
1 polymer ?
#
loop_
_entity_poly.entity_id
_entity_poly.type
_entity_poly.pdbx_seq_one_letter_code
_entity_poly.pdbx_strand_id
1 'polypeptide(L)'
;METFSELVLTDKLTVIGGASNQLESIFAGPVTFQGLVTSTGNIQARKLTYSNPDGTVIRQTLMAPAALDGSNNPVVPTRPDLTGLGSTYPTQADGDLVYNSNWTPGASLGWIYYDNGDGNANTNWYEFGLTDAGVINISDTYSGSPLTIDGAGTQGTGVGFGAEPENGFRVKVSGDFKVAGDVVGTGFGVVGSGKYIRRLYDGDGVQTTFQITNPSNSNIDHEANSVLVSLNGVVQIGGTSSEVTANTANYYINSAQVVFGDAPPTGTKIHIIELPI
;
A
#
# COMPACT_ATOMS: atom_id res chain seq x y z
N MET A 1 -44.51 57.97 2.45
CA MET A 1 -43.59 56.82 2.44
C MET A 1 -42.68 57.03 1.25
N GLU A 2 -41.46 57.48 1.49
CA GLU A 2 -40.48 57.70 0.42
C GLU A 2 -39.83 56.37 0.06
N THR A 3 -39.85 56.04 -1.22
CA THR A 3 -39.21 54.83 -1.73
C THR A 3 -37.91 55.31 -2.37
N PHE A 4 -36.77 54.96 -1.77
CA PHE A 4 -35.48 55.23 -2.39
C PHE A 4 -35.29 54.22 -3.52
N SER A 5 -35.08 54.72 -4.74
CA SER A 5 -34.90 53.91 -5.93
C SER A 5 -33.48 53.35 -6.09
N GLU A 6 -32.49 53.95 -5.38
CA GLU A 6 -31.09 53.57 -5.49
C GLU A 6 -30.32 53.98 -4.23
N LEU A 7 -29.38 53.13 -3.79
CA LEU A 7 -28.37 53.46 -2.78
C LEU A 7 -27.00 53.26 -3.42
N VAL A 8 -26.24 54.37 -3.57
CA VAL A 8 -24.86 54.34 -4.05
C VAL A 8 -23.92 54.60 -2.88
N LEU A 9 -23.02 53.66 -2.61
CA LEU A 9 -21.94 53.79 -1.64
C LEU A 9 -20.61 53.74 -2.38
N THR A 10 -19.78 54.78 -2.27
CA THR A 10 -18.54 54.93 -3.06
C THR A 10 -17.26 54.61 -2.30
N ASP A 11 -17.33 54.38 -0.99
CA ASP A 11 -16.15 54.16 -0.14
C ASP A 11 -16.30 52.89 0.68
N LYS A 12 -17.00 52.97 1.83
CA LYS A 12 -17.08 51.85 2.76
C LYS A 12 -18.48 51.69 3.33
N LEU A 13 -19.01 50.47 3.23
CA LEU A 13 -20.08 50.00 4.10
C LEU A 13 -19.43 49.25 5.28
N THR A 14 -19.58 49.76 6.50
CA THR A 14 -19.24 48.99 7.71
C THR A 14 -20.52 48.73 8.48
N VAL A 15 -20.88 47.47 8.65
CA VAL A 15 -21.95 47.09 9.56
C VAL A 15 -21.32 46.80 10.92
N ILE A 16 -21.62 47.67 11.89
CA ILE A 16 -21.11 47.56 13.26
C ILE A 16 -22.33 47.50 14.18
N GLY A 17 -22.39 46.48 15.03
CA GLY A 17 -23.36 46.43 16.12
C GLY A 17 -23.09 45.25 17.06
N GLY A 18 -23.81 45.19 18.19
CA GLY A 18 -23.69 44.16 19.23
C GLY A 18 -23.95 42.71 18.76
N ALA A 19 -23.96 41.76 19.70
CA ALA A 19 -23.85 40.29 19.50
C ALA A 19 -24.86 39.57 18.56
N SER A 20 -25.70 40.27 17.80
CA SER A 20 -26.72 39.68 16.91
C SER A 20 -26.97 40.51 15.64
N ASN A 21 -25.93 41.03 15.00
CA ASN A 21 -26.08 41.70 13.70
C ASN A 21 -25.77 40.74 12.56
N GLN A 22 -26.71 40.61 11.63
CA GLN A 22 -26.57 39.89 10.38
C GLN A 22 -26.75 40.88 9.23
N LEU A 23 -25.73 41.04 8.39
CA LEU A 23 -25.92 41.65 7.08
C LEU A 23 -26.31 40.53 6.12
N GLU A 24 -27.57 40.53 5.70
CA GLU A 24 -28.05 39.66 4.63
C GLU A 24 -28.22 40.49 3.35
N SER A 25 -27.46 40.13 2.32
CA SER A 25 -27.56 40.75 1.00
C SER A 25 -27.96 39.69 -0.01
N ILE A 26 -29.11 39.88 -0.65
CA ILE A 26 -29.62 39.00 -1.71
C ILE A 26 -29.47 39.73 -3.04
N PHE A 27 -28.72 39.13 -3.96
CA PHE A 27 -28.48 39.69 -5.29
C PHE A 27 -29.24 38.85 -6.32
N ALA A 28 -30.06 39.49 -7.14
CA ALA A 28 -30.79 38.83 -8.23
C ALA A 28 -29.90 38.54 -9.46
N GLY A 29 -28.67 39.03 -9.46
CA GLY A 29 -27.70 38.90 -10.55
C GLY A 29 -26.29 38.62 -10.04
N PRO A 30 -25.31 38.53 -10.95
CA PRO A 30 -23.92 38.27 -10.58
C PRO A 30 -23.37 39.39 -9.71
N VAL A 31 -22.51 39.01 -8.76
CA VAL A 31 -21.78 39.94 -7.89
C VAL A 31 -20.29 39.81 -8.21
N THR A 32 -19.66 40.94 -8.46
CA THR A 32 -18.21 41.01 -8.70
C THR A 32 -17.53 41.58 -7.47
N PHE A 33 -16.69 40.78 -6.82
CA PHE A 33 -15.72 41.25 -5.84
C PHE A 33 -14.42 41.56 -6.55
N GLN A 34 -13.94 42.80 -6.46
CA GLN A 34 -12.64 43.20 -7.00
C GLN A 34 -11.57 43.05 -5.92
N GLY A 35 -10.52 42.28 -6.19
CA GLY A 35 -9.41 42.05 -5.25
C GLY A 35 -9.65 40.85 -4.33
N LEU A 36 -9.33 41.01 -3.05
CA LEU A 36 -9.28 39.92 -2.07
C LEU A 36 -10.60 39.78 -1.30
N VAL A 37 -11.13 38.55 -1.25
CA VAL A 37 -12.22 38.18 -0.35
C VAL A 37 -11.63 37.47 0.87
N THR A 38 -11.84 38.01 2.08
CA THR A 38 -11.42 37.38 3.34
C THR A 38 -12.62 37.08 4.23
N SER A 39 -12.55 35.97 4.96
CA SER A 39 -13.53 35.57 5.98
C SER A 39 -12.77 35.04 7.21
N THR A 40 -13.18 35.45 8.40
CA THR A 40 -12.69 34.88 9.67
C THR A 40 -13.42 33.59 10.05
N GLY A 41 -14.55 33.32 9.41
CA GLY A 41 -15.29 32.05 9.50
C GLY A 41 -15.30 31.31 8.17
N ASN A 42 -16.34 30.49 7.96
CA ASN A 42 -16.44 29.64 6.77
C ASN A 42 -16.92 30.41 5.53
N ILE A 43 -16.33 30.08 4.37
CA ILE A 43 -16.94 30.35 3.05
C ILE A 43 -17.55 29.03 2.57
N GLN A 44 -18.86 29.00 2.35
CA GLN A 44 -19.55 27.84 1.81
C GLN A 44 -19.76 28.06 0.31
N ALA A 45 -19.22 27.16 -0.51
CA ALA A 45 -19.37 27.20 -1.95
C ALA A 45 -19.70 25.80 -2.47
N ARG A 46 -20.70 25.70 -3.34
CA ARG A 46 -21.00 24.46 -4.07
C ARG A 46 -20.03 24.23 -5.22
N LYS A 47 -19.49 25.33 -5.78
CA LYS A 47 -18.55 25.32 -6.90
C LYS A 47 -17.62 26.52 -6.83
N LEU A 48 -16.33 26.28 -7.08
CA LEU A 48 -15.31 27.29 -7.33
C LEU A 48 -14.72 27.01 -8.72
N THR A 49 -14.62 28.05 -9.55
CA THR A 49 -14.01 27.96 -10.88
C THR A 49 -12.76 28.82 -10.90
N TYR A 50 -11.66 28.25 -11.34
CA TYR A 50 -10.39 28.95 -11.53
C TYR A 50 -10.20 29.15 -13.02
N SER A 51 -10.04 30.38 -13.45
CA SER A 51 -9.86 30.74 -14.85
C SER A 51 -8.72 31.73 -15.02
N ASN A 52 -8.12 31.71 -16.21
CA ASN A 52 -7.20 32.75 -16.63
C ASN A 52 -7.93 34.09 -16.85
N PRO A 53 -7.19 35.21 -16.92
CA PRO A 53 -7.77 36.52 -17.25
C PRO A 53 -8.51 36.57 -18.59
N ASP A 54 -8.17 35.66 -19.52
CA ASP A 54 -8.82 35.52 -20.83
C ASP A 54 -10.15 34.75 -20.79
N GLY A 55 -10.56 34.26 -19.61
CA GLY A 55 -11.80 33.50 -19.41
C GLY A 55 -11.66 31.99 -19.60
N THR A 56 -10.48 31.48 -19.97
CA THR A 56 -10.23 30.05 -20.07
C THR A 56 -10.31 29.40 -18.70
N VAL A 57 -11.17 28.40 -18.52
CA VAL A 57 -11.26 27.61 -17.28
C VAL A 57 -10.01 26.72 -17.18
N ILE A 58 -9.31 26.84 -16.05
CA ILE A 58 -8.10 26.05 -15.74
C ILE A 58 -8.49 24.80 -14.99
N ARG A 59 -9.30 24.95 -13.94
CA ARG A 59 -9.80 23.85 -13.11
C ARG A 59 -11.02 24.29 -12.30
N GLN A 60 -11.73 23.33 -11.75
CA GLN A 60 -12.93 23.54 -10.94
C GLN A 60 -12.89 22.66 -9.70
N THR A 61 -13.39 23.22 -8.59
CA THR A 61 -13.69 22.47 -7.38
C THR A 61 -15.19 22.45 -7.21
N LEU A 62 -15.79 21.27 -7.11
CA LEU A 62 -17.23 21.11 -6.98
C LEU A 62 -17.59 19.93 -6.07
N MET A 63 -18.89 19.75 -5.84
CA MET A 63 -19.42 18.65 -5.04
C MET A 63 -20.38 17.80 -5.87
N ALA A 64 -20.26 16.48 -5.77
CA ALA A 64 -21.16 15.52 -6.39
C ALA A 64 -21.22 14.23 -5.55
N PRO A 65 -22.30 13.44 -5.60
CA PRO A 65 -22.33 12.16 -4.94
C PRO A 65 -21.50 11.12 -5.70
N ALA A 66 -21.20 9.99 -5.07
CA ALA A 66 -20.63 8.85 -5.78
C ALA A 66 -21.61 8.29 -6.83
N ALA A 67 -21.10 7.91 -8.00
CA ALA A 67 -21.88 7.19 -9.00
C ALA A 67 -22.28 5.80 -8.49
N LEU A 68 -23.56 5.46 -8.65
CA LEU A 68 -24.13 4.19 -8.18
C LEU A 68 -24.50 3.27 -9.35
N ASP A 69 -24.45 1.95 -9.10
CA ASP A 69 -24.96 0.93 -9.99
C ASP A 69 -26.49 0.75 -9.85
N GLY A 70 -27.08 -0.14 -10.65
CA GLY A 70 -28.52 -0.44 -10.60
C GLY A 70 -29.00 -1.10 -9.29
N SER A 71 -28.07 -1.44 -8.39
CA SER A 71 -28.34 -1.99 -7.05
C SER A 71 -28.02 -0.99 -5.93
N ASN A 72 -27.79 0.28 -6.26
CA ASN A 72 -27.50 1.36 -5.33
C ASN A 72 -26.16 1.21 -4.58
N ASN A 73 -25.19 0.51 -5.17
CA ASN A 73 -23.80 0.43 -4.68
C ASN A 73 -22.89 1.34 -5.50
N PRO A 74 -21.78 1.87 -4.96
CA PRO A 74 -20.80 2.60 -5.76
C PRO A 74 -20.29 1.78 -6.96
N VAL A 75 -20.25 2.39 -8.14
CA VAL A 75 -19.69 1.75 -9.34
C VAL A 75 -18.18 1.52 -9.14
N VAL A 76 -17.63 0.46 -9.74
CA VAL A 76 -16.19 0.17 -9.76
C VAL A 76 -15.65 0.27 -11.19
N PRO A 77 -14.62 1.10 -11.47
CA PRO A 77 -13.97 2.03 -10.55
C PRO A 77 -14.91 3.16 -10.11
N THR A 78 -14.71 3.62 -8.87
CA THR A 78 -15.50 4.70 -8.24
C THR A 78 -15.25 6.02 -8.95
N ARG A 79 -16.30 6.81 -9.11
CA ARG A 79 -16.24 8.14 -9.75
C ARG A 79 -17.40 9.00 -9.25
N PRO A 80 -17.35 10.33 -9.43
CA PRO A 80 -18.49 11.19 -9.13
C PRO A 80 -19.64 10.98 -10.11
N ASP A 81 -20.88 11.11 -9.63
CA ASP A 81 -22.07 11.25 -10.45
C ASP A 81 -22.27 12.72 -10.86
N LEU A 82 -21.94 13.00 -12.11
CA LEU A 82 -22.01 14.35 -12.67
C LEU A 82 -23.36 14.68 -13.31
N THR A 83 -24.30 13.73 -13.36
CA THR A 83 -25.56 13.89 -14.09
C THR A 83 -26.40 15.08 -13.58
N GLY A 84 -26.35 15.35 -12.28
CA GLY A 84 -27.05 16.46 -11.64
C GLY A 84 -26.42 17.85 -11.85
N LEU A 85 -25.24 17.94 -12.47
CA LEU A 85 -24.53 19.21 -12.66
C LEU A 85 -24.92 19.93 -13.96
N GLY A 86 -25.55 19.23 -14.91
CA GLY A 86 -26.07 19.81 -16.15
C GLY A 86 -25.06 20.66 -16.91
N SER A 87 -25.50 21.78 -17.47
CA SER A 87 -24.65 22.72 -18.23
C SER A 87 -23.63 23.48 -17.38
N THR A 88 -23.68 23.35 -16.05
CA THR A 88 -22.74 24.04 -15.16
C THR A 88 -21.38 23.35 -15.11
N TYR A 89 -21.25 22.11 -15.58
CA TYR A 89 -19.98 21.40 -15.69
C TYR A 89 -19.89 20.69 -17.05
N PRO A 90 -19.68 21.43 -18.15
CA PRO A 90 -19.87 20.91 -19.51
C PRO A 90 -18.72 20.01 -19.97
N THR A 91 -17.50 20.24 -19.48
CA THR A 91 -16.31 19.47 -19.86
C THR A 91 -15.39 19.34 -18.65
N GLN A 92 -14.97 18.11 -18.36
CA GLN A 92 -13.96 17.81 -17.37
C GLN A 92 -12.58 18.27 -17.86
N ALA A 93 -11.76 18.79 -16.96
CA ALA A 93 -10.38 19.18 -17.22
C ALA A 93 -9.43 18.55 -16.19
N ASP A 94 -8.19 18.29 -16.61
CA ASP A 94 -7.16 17.74 -15.74
C ASP A 94 -6.97 18.60 -14.49
N GLY A 95 -7.02 17.95 -13.32
CA GLY A 95 -6.90 18.61 -12.03
C GLY A 95 -8.21 19.18 -11.47
N ASP A 96 -9.35 18.93 -12.12
CA ASP A 96 -10.66 19.15 -11.50
C ASP A 96 -10.81 18.28 -10.25
N LEU A 97 -11.38 18.87 -9.20
CA LEU A 97 -11.61 18.21 -7.90
C LEU A 97 -13.10 18.13 -7.63
N VAL A 98 -13.58 16.92 -7.36
CA VAL A 98 -14.96 16.67 -6.97
C VAL A 98 -14.99 16.07 -5.59
N TYR A 99 -15.44 16.86 -4.60
CA TYR A 99 -15.65 16.37 -3.24
C TYR A 99 -16.94 15.57 -3.16
N ASN A 100 -16.88 14.46 -2.42
CA ASN A 100 -18.01 13.55 -2.26
C ASN A 100 -19.09 14.19 -1.36
N SER A 101 -20.22 14.54 -1.96
CA SER A 101 -21.33 15.21 -1.25
C SER A 101 -22.13 14.30 -0.32
N ASN A 102 -22.06 12.98 -0.53
CA ASN A 102 -22.65 11.97 0.34
C ASN A 102 -21.57 11.13 1.03
N TRP A 103 -20.42 11.75 1.33
CA TRP A 103 -19.32 11.11 2.03
C TRP A 103 -19.76 10.52 3.38
N THR A 104 -19.30 9.31 3.65
CA THR A 104 -19.40 8.63 4.94
C THR A 104 -18.00 8.18 5.39
N PRO A 105 -17.76 8.01 6.69
CA PRO A 105 -16.48 7.49 7.18
C PRO A 105 -16.07 6.18 6.51
N GLY A 106 -14.78 6.00 6.20
CA GLY A 106 -14.24 4.87 5.45
C GLY A 106 -14.29 5.02 3.92
N ALA A 107 -15.02 5.99 3.38
CA ALA A 107 -15.02 6.31 1.95
C ALA A 107 -13.97 7.38 1.60
N SER A 108 -13.61 7.48 0.31
CA SER A 108 -12.78 8.57 -0.21
C SER A 108 -13.49 9.92 -0.11
N LEU A 109 -12.75 10.97 0.31
CA LEU A 109 -13.22 12.35 0.36
C LEU A 109 -13.66 12.91 -1.00
N GLY A 110 -13.20 12.34 -2.11
CA GLY A 110 -13.54 12.82 -3.44
C GLY A 110 -12.62 12.26 -4.52
N TRP A 111 -12.76 12.81 -5.71
CA TRP A 111 -12.01 12.39 -6.90
C TRP A 111 -11.29 13.55 -7.55
N ILE A 112 -10.11 13.29 -8.10
CA ILE A 112 -9.40 14.17 -9.03
C ILE A 112 -9.53 13.63 -10.45
N TYR A 113 -9.84 14.52 -11.39
CA TYR A 113 -9.87 14.16 -12.81
C TYR A 113 -8.47 14.21 -13.41
N TYR A 114 -8.14 13.20 -14.20
CA TYR A 114 -6.98 13.19 -15.08
C TYR A 114 -7.28 12.35 -16.31
N ASP A 115 -7.23 12.97 -17.49
CA ASP A 115 -7.39 12.27 -18.76
C ASP A 115 -6.18 11.39 -19.06
N ASN A 116 -6.37 10.08 -18.92
CA ASN A 116 -5.32 9.10 -19.17
C ASN A 116 -5.16 8.77 -20.67
N GLY A 117 -6.00 9.35 -21.55
CA GLY A 117 -5.97 9.16 -22.99
C GLY A 117 -6.62 7.86 -23.50
N ASP A 118 -7.33 7.11 -22.65
CA ASP A 118 -7.99 5.84 -23.01
C ASP A 118 -9.35 6.02 -23.72
N GLY A 119 -9.83 7.26 -23.83
CA GLY A 119 -11.10 7.62 -24.46
C GLY A 119 -12.35 7.29 -23.62
N ASN A 120 -12.18 6.81 -22.39
CA ASN A 120 -13.25 6.49 -21.45
C ASN A 120 -13.22 7.45 -20.25
N ALA A 121 -14.03 8.50 -20.30
CA ALA A 121 -14.12 9.49 -19.21
C ALA A 121 -14.50 8.90 -17.83
N ASN A 122 -15.00 7.66 -17.75
CA ASN A 122 -15.35 7.02 -16.48
C ASN A 122 -14.13 6.44 -15.74
N THR A 123 -13.00 6.22 -16.42
CA THR A 123 -11.74 5.70 -15.83
C THR A 123 -10.73 6.80 -15.50
N ASN A 124 -11.06 8.05 -15.82
CA ASN A 124 -10.24 9.25 -15.61
C ASN A 124 -10.39 9.86 -14.20
N TRP A 125 -11.02 9.16 -13.26
CA TRP A 125 -11.28 9.64 -11.90
C TRP A 125 -10.48 8.85 -10.88
N TYR A 126 -9.69 9.56 -10.07
CA TYR A 126 -8.84 8.96 -9.04
C TYR A 126 -9.26 9.43 -7.66
N GLU A 127 -9.48 8.48 -6.76
CA GLU A 127 -9.87 8.76 -5.37
C GLU A 127 -8.75 9.46 -4.60
N PHE A 128 -9.12 10.38 -3.71
CA PHE A 128 -8.20 10.98 -2.75
C PHE A 128 -8.80 11.03 -1.34
N GLY A 129 -7.92 11.19 -0.35
CA GLY A 129 -8.36 11.43 1.02
C GLY A 129 -9.16 10.27 1.60
N LEU A 130 -8.55 9.09 1.70
CA LEU A 130 -9.10 8.04 2.56
C LEU A 130 -9.18 8.57 3.99
N THR A 131 -10.38 8.53 4.54
CA THR A 131 -10.70 9.12 5.85
C THR A 131 -11.32 8.08 6.76
N ASP A 132 -11.06 8.20 8.06
CA ASP A 132 -11.52 7.25 9.08
C ASP A 132 -11.17 5.80 8.72
N ALA A 133 -9.98 5.59 8.14
CA ALA A 133 -9.58 4.23 7.83
C ALA A 133 -9.47 3.41 9.11
N GLY A 134 -8.98 3.96 10.23
CA GLY A 134 -8.63 3.22 11.46
C GLY A 134 -7.64 2.06 11.26
N VAL A 135 -7.34 1.77 9.99
CA VAL A 135 -6.82 0.53 9.44
C VAL A 135 -5.59 0.85 8.61
N ILE A 136 -5.25 2.10 8.29
CA ILE A 136 -3.98 2.44 7.65
C ILE A 136 -3.33 3.57 8.45
N ASN A 137 -2.20 3.27 9.09
CA ASN A 137 -1.37 4.23 9.80
C ASN A 137 -0.01 4.34 9.10
N ILE A 138 0.38 5.56 8.74
CA ILE A 138 1.70 5.85 8.15
C ILE A 138 2.42 6.78 9.13
N SER A 139 3.54 6.32 9.68
CA SER A 139 4.28 7.05 10.71
C SER A 139 5.79 6.84 10.56
N ASP A 140 6.57 7.87 10.90
CA ASP A 140 8.02 7.83 11.12
C ASP A 140 8.37 7.63 12.61
N THR A 141 7.37 7.40 13.45
CA THR A 141 7.53 7.11 14.88
C THR A 141 6.81 5.84 15.31
N TYR A 142 7.37 5.17 16.31
CA TYR A 142 6.76 4.07 17.05
C TYR A 142 6.75 4.42 18.53
N SER A 143 5.57 4.44 19.15
CA SER A 143 5.41 4.80 20.58
C SER A 143 6.09 6.13 20.95
N GLY A 144 6.06 7.12 20.03
CA GLY A 144 6.65 8.44 20.24
C GLY A 144 8.18 8.53 20.06
N SER A 145 8.85 7.45 19.66
CA SER A 145 10.28 7.44 19.29
C SER A 145 10.46 7.24 17.78
N PRO A 146 11.59 7.64 17.16
CA PRO A 146 11.85 7.37 15.75
C PRO A 146 11.71 5.88 15.42
N LEU A 147 10.92 5.57 14.39
CA LEU A 147 10.70 4.22 13.91
C LEU A 147 11.96 3.70 13.22
N THR A 148 12.35 2.46 13.50
CA THR A 148 13.32 1.72 12.70
C THR A 148 12.62 0.76 11.74
N ILE A 149 13.10 0.66 10.51
CA ILE A 149 12.42 -0.06 9.42
C ILE A 149 13.05 -1.43 9.10
N ASP A 150 14.14 -1.78 9.77
CA ASP A 150 14.86 -3.04 9.61
C ASP A 150 15.59 -3.45 10.89
N GLY A 151 16.11 -4.68 10.91
CA GLY A 151 16.90 -5.21 12.02
C GLY A 151 18.27 -4.54 12.19
N ALA A 152 18.69 -3.69 11.25
CA ALA A 152 19.92 -2.89 11.37
C ALA A 152 19.69 -1.56 12.10
N GLY A 153 18.44 -1.22 12.42
CA GLY A 153 18.09 0.02 13.12
C GLY A 153 18.02 1.24 12.20
N THR A 154 17.90 1.05 10.89
CA THR A 154 17.73 2.17 9.94
C THR A 154 16.45 2.91 10.27
N GLN A 155 16.51 4.25 10.44
CA GLN A 155 15.31 5.06 10.66
C GLN A 155 14.52 5.24 9.36
N GLY A 156 13.19 5.29 9.46
CA GLY A 156 12.35 5.58 8.30
C GLY A 156 10.86 5.53 8.59
N THR A 157 10.06 5.65 7.55
CA THR A 157 8.60 5.55 7.63
C THR A 157 8.14 4.10 7.42
N GLY A 158 7.14 3.68 8.20
CA GLY A 158 6.48 2.39 8.10
C GLY A 158 4.96 2.54 7.96
N VAL A 159 4.31 1.43 7.58
CA VAL A 159 2.87 1.36 7.35
C VAL A 159 2.26 0.29 8.26
N GLY A 160 1.27 0.65 9.04
CA GLY A 160 0.51 -0.27 9.89
C GLY A 160 -0.90 -0.46 9.33
N PHE A 161 -1.33 -1.72 9.24
CA PHE A 161 -2.69 -2.09 8.86
C PHE A 161 -3.46 -2.60 10.08
N GLY A 162 -4.45 -1.85 10.56
CA GLY A 162 -5.20 -2.16 11.79
C GLY A 162 -4.36 -2.14 13.09
N ALA A 163 -3.16 -1.55 13.03
CA ALA A 163 -2.23 -1.36 14.13
C ALA A 163 -1.27 -0.20 13.81
N GLU A 164 -0.58 0.31 14.83
CA GLU A 164 0.58 1.20 14.65
C GLU A 164 1.72 0.49 13.91
N PRO A 165 2.56 1.19 13.13
CA PRO A 165 3.82 0.65 12.60
C PRO A 165 4.69 0.06 13.73
N GLU A 166 5.61 -0.85 13.41
CA GLU A 166 6.43 -1.53 14.43
C GLU A 166 7.92 -1.51 14.06
N ASN A 167 8.77 -1.33 15.08
CA ASN A 167 10.22 -1.30 14.90
C ASN A 167 10.73 -2.59 14.27
N GLY A 168 11.63 -2.43 13.29
CA GLY A 168 12.22 -3.52 12.51
C GLY A 168 11.43 -3.91 11.26
N PHE A 169 10.27 -3.30 11.01
CA PHE A 169 9.39 -3.67 9.90
C PHE A 169 8.92 -2.45 9.09
N ARG A 170 8.87 -2.61 7.77
CA ARG A 170 8.26 -1.62 6.86
C ARG A 170 6.74 -1.66 6.88
N VAL A 171 6.17 -2.84 7.10
CA VAL A 171 4.72 -3.07 7.09
C VAL A 171 4.34 -3.97 8.25
N LYS A 172 3.33 -3.57 9.03
CA LYS A 172 2.66 -4.41 10.02
C LYS A 172 1.21 -4.60 9.62
N VAL A 173 0.68 -5.81 9.76
CA VAL A 173 -0.73 -6.11 9.53
C VAL A 173 -1.28 -6.82 10.77
N SER A 174 -2.37 -6.30 11.33
CA SER A 174 -3.14 -6.94 12.38
C SER A 174 -4.32 -7.70 11.77
N GLY A 175 -4.43 -9.00 12.06
CA GLY A 175 -5.47 -9.88 11.51
C GLY A 175 -5.02 -10.69 10.30
N ASP A 176 -5.99 -11.28 9.59
CA ASP A 176 -5.73 -12.15 8.44
C ASP A 176 -5.30 -11.37 7.20
N PHE A 177 -4.25 -11.83 6.53
CA PHE A 177 -3.72 -11.24 5.30
C PHE A 177 -3.83 -12.24 4.14
N LYS A 178 -4.54 -11.86 3.08
CA LYS A 178 -4.66 -12.67 1.86
C LYS A 178 -3.84 -12.07 0.72
N VAL A 179 -2.91 -12.84 0.18
CA VAL A 179 -2.27 -12.56 -1.11
C VAL A 179 -2.88 -13.51 -2.14
N ALA A 180 -3.58 -12.97 -3.13
CA ALA A 180 -4.20 -13.77 -4.19
C ALA A 180 -3.22 -14.16 -5.32
N GLY A 181 -2.08 -13.46 -5.42
CA GLY A 181 -0.99 -13.76 -6.34
C GLY A 181 0.22 -14.37 -5.64
N ASP A 182 1.32 -14.47 -6.37
CA ASP A 182 2.57 -15.02 -5.86
C ASP A 182 3.28 -14.03 -4.92
N VAL A 183 3.90 -14.56 -3.86
CA VAL A 183 4.81 -13.82 -2.99
C VAL A 183 6.25 -14.17 -3.37
N VAL A 184 7.01 -13.19 -3.83
CA VAL A 184 8.44 -13.35 -4.15
C VAL A 184 9.26 -12.64 -3.08
N GLY A 185 10.06 -13.39 -2.31
CA GLY A 185 10.98 -12.85 -1.33
C GLY A 185 12.42 -13.26 -1.61
N THR A 186 13.35 -12.33 -1.41
CA THR A 186 14.80 -12.59 -1.51
C THR A 186 15.43 -12.97 -0.18
N GLY A 187 14.74 -12.73 0.94
CA GLY A 187 15.16 -13.10 2.29
C GLY A 187 14.91 -14.57 2.65
N PHE A 188 14.91 -14.87 3.96
CA PHE A 188 14.73 -16.23 4.51
C PHE A 188 13.27 -16.57 4.86
N GLY A 189 12.37 -15.58 4.89
CA GLY A 189 10.97 -15.78 5.31
C GLY A 189 9.98 -16.20 4.19
N VAL A 190 10.43 -16.24 2.93
CA VAL A 190 9.60 -16.67 1.80
C VAL A 190 10.31 -17.83 1.10
N VAL A 191 9.62 -18.96 0.93
CA VAL A 191 10.15 -20.13 0.23
C VAL A 191 10.13 -19.86 -1.27
N GLY A 192 11.17 -19.22 -1.79
CA GLY A 192 11.38 -19.12 -3.23
C GLY A 192 11.67 -20.49 -3.85
N SER A 193 11.28 -20.71 -5.10
CA SER A 193 11.57 -21.97 -5.83
C SER A 193 13.07 -22.25 -5.99
N GLY A 194 13.92 -21.22 -5.90
CA GLY A 194 15.38 -21.33 -5.85
C GLY A 194 15.96 -21.76 -4.49
N LYS A 195 15.12 -22.04 -3.48
CA LYS A 195 15.54 -22.50 -2.15
C LYS A 195 15.67 -24.02 -2.04
N TYR A 196 15.22 -24.78 -3.05
CA TYR A 196 15.56 -26.20 -3.18
C TYR A 196 16.87 -26.32 -3.94
N ILE A 197 17.97 -26.50 -3.21
CA ILE A 197 19.28 -26.67 -3.83
C ILE A 197 19.49 -28.16 -4.08
N ARG A 198 19.68 -28.51 -5.36
CA ARG A 198 19.99 -29.87 -5.76
C ARG A 198 21.48 -30.01 -6.01
N ARG A 199 22.09 -30.99 -5.34
CA ARG A 199 23.49 -31.40 -5.61
C ARG A 199 23.54 -32.86 -6.03
N LEU A 200 24.36 -33.13 -7.04
CA LEU A 200 24.59 -34.46 -7.60
C LEU A 200 26.08 -34.79 -7.48
N TYR A 201 26.37 -35.97 -6.95
CA TYR A 201 27.72 -36.50 -6.84
C TYR A 201 27.77 -37.95 -7.34
N ASP A 202 28.97 -38.38 -7.70
CA ASP A 202 29.28 -39.77 -8.00
C ASP A 202 30.09 -40.34 -6.83
N GLY A 203 29.61 -41.44 -6.26
CA GLY A 203 30.37 -42.21 -5.28
C GLY A 203 31.63 -42.75 -5.93
N ASP A 204 32.76 -42.57 -5.25
CA ASP A 204 34.08 -43.07 -5.65
C ASP A 204 34.54 -44.25 -4.78
N GLY A 205 33.80 -44.59 -3.71
CA GLY A 205 34.15 -45.60 -2.72
C GLY A 205 35.13 -45.14 -1.64
N VAL A 206 35.47 -43.84 -1.59
CA VAL A 206 36.46 -43.28 -0.65
C VAL A 206 35.95 -42.01 0.04
N GLN A 207 35.32 -41.10 -0.69
CA GLN A 207 34.81 -39.84 -0.17
C GLN A 207 33.60 -40.05 0.75
N THR A 208 33.67 -39.54 1.98
CA THR A 208 32.58 -39.59 2.96
C THR A 208 31.86 -38.26 3.14
N THR A 209 32.46 -37.14 2.70
CA THR A 209 31.94 -35.79 2.95
C THR A 209 31.53 -35.10 1.65
N PHE A 210 30.34 -34.50 1.65
CA PHE A 210 29.77 -33.82 0.49
C PHE A 210 29.26 -32.45 0.90
N GLN A 211 29.73 -31.40 0.23
CA GLN A 211 29.38 -30.02 0.58
C GLN A 211 27.90 -29.76 0.31
N ILE A 212 27.24 -29.08 1.23
CA ILE A 212 25.93 -28.45 1.04
C ILE A 212 26.06 -26.92 1.22
N THR A 213 24.96 -26.18 1.11
CA THR A 213 25.02 -24.72 1.22
C THR A 213 25.14 -24.35 2.68
N ASN A 214 26.11 -23.48 2.98
CA ASN A 214 26.15 -22.83 4.27
C ASN A 214 25.21 -21.60 4.19
N PRO A 215 24.10 -21.57 4.93
CA PRO A 215 23.29 -20.36 5.01
C PRO A 215 24.13 -19.19 5.55
N SER A 216 23.92 -17.98 5.03
CA SER A 216 24.70 -16.80 5.41
C SER A 216 24.44 -16.32 6.85
N ASN A 217 23.52 -16.98 7.57
CA ASN A 217 23.19 -16.71 8.96
C ASN A 217 23.75 -17.83 9.83
N SER A 218 24.76 -17.54 10.65
CA SER A 218 25.43 -18.54 11.50
C SER A 218 24.53 -19.19 12.57
N ASN A 219 23.33 -18.65 12.80
CA ASN A 219 22.35 -19.20 13.74
C ASN A 219 21.36 -20.17 13.09
N ILE A 220 21.43 -20.34 11.76
CA ILE A 220 20.62 -21.26 10.98
C ILE A 220 21.64 -22.16 10.29
N ASP A 221 21.59 -23.48 10.47
CA ASP A 221 22.40 -24.41 9.69
C ASP A 221 21.52 -25.61 9.33
N HIS A 222 21.91 -26.34 8.30
CA HIS A 222 21.26 -27.59 8.00
C HIS A 222 21.48 -28.60 9.13
N GLU A 223 20.43 -29.36 9.42
CA GLU A 223 20.50 -30.57 10.21
C GLU A 223 20.10 -31.75 9.33
N ALA A 224 20.28 -32.97 9.81
CA ALA A 224 19.92 -34.17 9.06
C ALA A 224 18.45 -34.16 8.58
N ASN A 225 17.57 -33.49 9.32
CA ASN A 225 16.14 -33.35 9.02
C ASN A 225 15.81 -32.30 7.93
N SER A 226 16.73 -31.39 7.60
CA SER A 226 16.53 -30.37 6.56
C SER A 226 17.26 -30.68 5.25
N VAL A 227 17.72 -31.93 5.08
CA VAL A 227 18.36 -32.43 3.87
C VAL A 227 17.81 -33.81 3.54
N LEU A 228 17.44 -34.03 2.28
CA LEU A 228 17.07 -35.34 1.76
C LEU A 228 18.23 -35.92 0.95
N VAL A 229 18.80 -37.03 1.42
CA VAL A 229 19.91 -37.72 0.76
C VAL A 229 19.43 -39.04 0.18
N SER A 230 19.78 -39.32 -1.08
CA SER A 230 19.50 -40.61 -1.70
C SER A 230 20.71 -41.17 -2.45
N LEU A 231 20.86 -42.49 -2.39
CA LEU A 231 21.89 -43.28 -3.09
C LEU A 231 21.18 -44.17 -4.11
N ASN A 232 21.44 -43.94 -5.41
CA ASN A 232 20.72 -44.61 -6.51
C ASN A 232 19.19 -44.57 -6.35
N GLY A 233 18.66 -43.48 -5.80
CA GLY A 233 17.23 -43.30 -5.54
C GLY A 233 16.71 -43.88 -4.22
N VAL A 234 17.53 -44.58 -3.44
CA VAL A 234 17.18 -45.06 -2.08
C VAL A 234 17.44 -43.94 -1.09
N VAL A 235 16.39 -43.46 -0.41
CA VAL A 235 16.50 -42.45 0.64
C VAL A 235 17.29 -43.01 1.82
N GLN A 236 18.25 -42.23 2.30
CA GLN A 236 19.11 -42.58 3.43
C GLN A 236 18.56 -42.01 4.73
N ILE A 237 18.86 -42.66 5.85
CA ILE A 237 18.45 -42.22 7.17
C ILE A 237 19.46 -41.19 7.68
N GLY A 238 19.01 -39.97 7.91
CA GLY A 238 19.80 -38.93 8.56
C GLY A 238 19.70 -39.00 10.08
N GLY A 239 20.78 -38.63 10.77
CA GLY A 239 20.80 -38.55 12.23
C GLY A 239 21.97 -37.72 12.77
N THR A 240 22.38 -37.99 14.00
CA THR A 240 23.55 -37.42 14.66
C THR A 240 24.82 -38.20 14.32
N SER A 241 25.99 -37.62 14.59
CA SER A 241 27.28 -38.31 14.43
C SER A 241 27.38 -39.59 15.26
N SER A 242 26.73 -39.61 16.43
CA SER A 242 26.70 -40.78 17.31
C SER A 242 25.84 -41.90 16.74
N GLU A 243 24.70 -41.58 16.14
CA GLU A 243 23.81 -42.56 15.50
C GLU A 243 24.43 -43.17 14.23
N VAL A 244 25.18 -42.37 13.47
CA VAL A 244 25.96 -42.88 12.33
C VAL A 244 27.04 -43.84 12.81
N THR A 245 27.76 -43.50 13.88
CA THR A 245 28.77 -44.39 14.49
C THR A 245 28.16 -45.69 15.03
N ALA A 246 26.93 -45.62 15.54
CA ALA A 246 26.17 -46.77 16.03
C ALA A 246 25.46 -47.57 14.91
N ASN A 247 25.61 -47.18 13.63
CA ASN A 247 24.94 -47.75 12.47
C ASN A 247 23.40 -47.70 12.54
N THR A 248 22.83 -46.72 13.24
CA THR A 248 21.38 -46.46 13.27
C THR A 248 20.97 -45.32 12.33
N ALA A 249 21.94 -44.58 11.80
CA ALA A 249 21.77 -43.61 10.72
C ALA A 249 22.87 -43.80 9.66
N ASN A 250 22.64 -43.34 8.44
CA ASN A 250 23.58 -43.44 7.33
C ASN A 250 24.45 -42.18 7.18
N TYR A 251 23.90 -41.01 7.52
CA TYR A 251 24.62 -39.74 7.44
C TYR A 251 24.23 -38.78 8.57
N TYR A 252 25.08 -37.80 8.80
CA TYR A 252 24.82 -36.65 9.66
C TYR A 252 25.27 -35.36 8.97
N ILE A 253 24.83 -34.21 9.49
CA ILE A 253 25.30 -32.90 9.01
C ILE A 253 26.37 -32.35 9.94
N ASN A 254 27.44 -31.82 9.37
CA ASN A 254 28.46 -31.10 10.10
C ASN A 254 29.02 -29.96 9.26
N SER A 255 28.88 -28.72 9.74
CA SER A 255 29.51 -27.53 9.14
C SER A 255 29.24 -27.41 7.63
N ALA A 256 27.96 -27.42 7.24
CA ALA A 256 27.52 -27.43 5.84
C ALA A 256 28.04 -28.61 4.99
N GLN A 257 28.17 -29.80 5.59
CA GLN A 257 28.51 -31.02 4.88
C GLN A 257 27.59 -32.17 5.28
N VAL A 258 27.16 -32.95 4.29
CA VAL A 258 26.65 -34.32 4.53
C VAL A 258 27.85 -35.23 4.74
N VAL A 259 27.88 -35.92 5.87
CA VAL A 259 28.94 -36.84 6.24
C VAL A 259 28.36 -38.24 6.39
N PHE A 260 28.78 -39.17 5.54
CA PHE A 260 28.41 -40.58 5.63
C PHE A 260 29.30 -41.34 6.61
N GLY A 261 28.72 -42.35 7.27
CA GLY A 261 29.50 -43.30 8.07
C GLY A 261 30.45 -44.15 7.22
N ASP A 262 29.94 -44.62 6.08
CA ASP A 262 30.70 -45.37 5.06
C ASP A 262 30.66 -44.63 3.72
N ALA A 263 31.78 -44.61 3.01
CA ALA A 263 31.86 -43.96 1.71
C ALA A 263 30.88 -44.63 0.72
N PRO A 264 30.03 -43.86 0.02
CA PRO A 264 29.18 -44.41 -1.03
C PRO A 264 30.01 -45.17 -2.08
N PRO A 265 29.65 -46.42 -2.45
CA PRO A 265 30.44 -47.23 -3.37
C PRO A 265 30.65 -46.59 -4.73
N THR A 266 31.75 -46.96 -5.40
CA THR A 266 32.08 -46.49 -6.75
C THR A 266 30.91 -46.68 -7.72
N GLY A 267 30.52 -45.61 -8.42
CA GLY A 267 29.43 -45.62 -9.41
C GLY A 267 28.03 -45.37 -8.83
N THR A 268 27.89 -45.21 -7.51
CA THR A 268 26.63 -44.82 -6.87
C THR A 268 26.29 -43.36 -7.20
N LYS A 269 25.08 -43.09 -7.68
CA LYS A 269 24.57 -41.73 -7.85
C LYS A 269 24.08 -41.20 -6.51
N ILE A 270 24.72 -40.16 -6.01
CA ILE A 270 24.36 -39.49 -4.77
C ILE A 270 23.57 -38.24 -5.14
N HIS A 271 22.37 -38.13 -4.58
CA HIS A 271 21.49 -37.00 -4.79
C HIS A 271 21.13 -36.39 -3.45
N ILE A 272 21.51 -35.13 -3.27
CA ILE A 272 21.27 -34.34 -2.06
C ILE A 272 20.34 -33.20 -2.42
N ILE A 273 19.20 -33.12 -1.73
CA ILE A 273 18.24 -32.03 -1.84
C ILE A 273 18.23 -31.28 -0.51
N GLU A 274 18.64 -30.03 -0.55
CA GLU A 274 18.61 -29.12 0.58
C GLU A 274 17.20 -28.51 0.67
N LEU A 275 16.52 -28.70 1.79
CA LEU A 275 15.19 -28.13 2.02
C LEU A 275 15.33 -26.66 2.47
N PRO A 276 14.35 -25.79 2.17
CA PRO A 276 14.36 -24.41 2.65
C PRO A 276 14.45 -24.33 4.18
N ILE A 277 15.40 -23.54 4.69
CA ILE A 277 15.61 -23.23 6.12
C ILE A 277 15.76 -21.72 6.36
#